data_AF-A0A917WTY1-F1
#
_entry.id   AF-A0A917WTY1-F1
#
_cell.length_a   1.000
_cell.length_b   1.000
_cell.length_c   1.000
_cell.angle_alpha   90.00
_cell.angle_beta   90.00
_cell.angle_gamma   90.00
#
_symmetry.space_group_name_H-M   'P 1'
#
loop_
_entity.id
_entity.type
_entity.pdbx_description
1 polymer ?
#
loop_
_entity_poly.entity_id
_entity_poly.type
_entity_poly.pdbx_seq_one_letter_code
_entity_poly.pdbx_strand_id
1 'polypeptide(L)'
;MAQANLHQELQRISDQIQAAQQAVLQAQGTDSNLLQQAHQQLQQAEDALESTRIQVGTEATDNPQFQQASEELHDIRQQVQEAQQNNSDVL
;
A
#
# COMPACT_ATOMS: atom_id res chain seq x y z
N MET A 1 -2.10 25.69 4.15
CA MET A 1 -3.11 24.68 4.57
C MET A 1 -3.08 23.42 3.70
N ALA A 2 -2.93 23.52 2.37
CA ALA A 2 -2.83 22.35 1.48
C ALA A 2 -1.69 21.37 1.85
N GLN A 3 -0.50 21.87 2.21
CA GLN A 3 0.62 21.01 2.66
C GLN A 3 0.38 20.27 3.98
N ALA A 4 -0.36 20.87 4.92
CA ALA A 4 -0.70 20.21 6.18
C ALA A 4 -1.71 19.07 5.94
N ASN A 5 -2.65 19.27 5.01
CA ASN A 5 -3.57 18.22 4.57
C ASN A 5 -2.85 17.11 3.80
N LEU A 6 -1.90 17.46 2.92
CA LEU A 6 -1.07 16.48 2.21
C LEU A 6 -0.32 15.57 3.18
N HIS A 7 0.35 16.14 4.17
CA HIS A 7 1.11 15.37 5.16
C HIS A 7 0.21 14.39 5.94
N GLN A 8 -0.97 14.84 6.37
CA GLN A 8 -1.93 13.99 7.07
C GLN A 8 -2.50 12.87 6.17
N GLU A 9 -2.77 13.17 4.91
CA GLU A 9 -3.24 12.19 3.94
C GLU A 9 -2.17 11.13 3.68
N LEU A 10 -0.93 11.55 3.39
CA LEU A 10 0.20 10.64 3.17
C LEU A 10 0.50 9.79 4.40
N GLN A 11 0.41 10.35 5.61
CA GLN A 11 0.59 9.59 6.83
C GLN A 11 -0.47 8.50 6.99
N ARG A 12 -1.75 8.80 6.69
CA ARG A 12 -2.81 7.79 6.71
C ARG A 12 -2.59 6.68 5.68
N ILE A 13 -2.12 7.05 4.49
CA ILE A 13 -1.79 6.09 3.43
C ILE A 13 -0.64 5.18 3.91
N SER A 14 0.43 5.75 4.46
CA SER A 14 1.53 4.97 5.03
C SER A 14 1.05 4.01 6.12
N ASP A 15 0.19 4.45 7.03
CA ASP A 15 -0.37 3.58 8.08
C ASP A 15 -1.18 2.41 7.48
N GLN A 16 -1.95 2.65 6.42
CA GLN A 16 -2.69 1.60 5.70
C GLN A 16 -1.75 0.60 5.01
N ILE A 17 -0.69 1.10 4.38
CA ILE A 17 0.32 0.26 3.72
C ILE A 17 1.01 -0.64 4.75
N GLN A 18 1.39 -0.10 5.91
CA GLN A 18 2.00 -0.87 6.99
C GLN A 18 1.05 -1.92 7.57
N ALA A 19 -0.23 -1.59 7.75
CA ALA A 19 -1.23 -2.56 8.19
C ALA A 19 -1.37 -3.72 7.18
N ALA A 20 -1.39 -3.40 5.89
CA ALA A 20 -1.43 -4.41 4.84
C ALA A 20 -0.16 -5.28 4.86
N GLN A 21 1.02 -4.68 5.02
CA GLN A 21 2.28 -5.42 5.16
C GLN A 21 2.23 -6.43 6.30
N GLN A 22 1.76 -6.01 7.48
CA GLN A 22 1.62 -6.91 8.61
C GLN A 22 0.65 -8.06 8.32
N ALA A 23 -0.45 -7.79 7.63
CA ALA A 23 -1.39 -8.84 7.22
C ALA A 23 -0.75 -9.85 6.25
N VAL A 24 0.08 -9.40 5.30
CA VAL A 24 0.84 -10.29 4.40
C VAL A 24 1.82 -11.16 5.17
N LEU A 25 2.59 -10.55 6.08
CA LEU A 25 3.56 -11.25 6.92
C LEU A 25 2.89 -12.25 7.86
N GLN A 26 1.69 -11.95 8.36
CA GLN A 26 0.91 -12.87 9.18
C GLN A 26 0.30 -14.00 8.36
N ALA A 27 -0.15 -13.71 7.15
CA ALA A 27 -0.72 -14.73 6.28
C ALA A 27 0.31 -15.78 5.87
N GLN A 28 1.60 -15.41 5.75
CA GLN A 28 2.72 -16.29 5.35
C GLN A 28 2.41 -17.18 4.13
N GLY A 29 1.57 -16.71 3.21
CA GLY A 29 1.17 -17.53 2.07
C GLY A 29 0.30 -18.73 2.42
N THR A 30 -0.36 -18.77 3.58
CA THR A 30 -1.27 -19.85 4.01
C THR A 30 -2.69 -19.37 4.31
N ASP A 31 -2.85 -18.14 4.80
CA ASP A 31 -4.17 -17.54 5.01
C ASP A 31 -4.58 -16.66 3.82
N SER A 32 -5.36 -17.24 2.91
CA SER A 32 -5.86 -16.57 1.71
C SER A 32 -6.75 -15.36 2.03
N ASN A 33 -7.48 -15.38 3.15
CA ASN A 33 -8.36 -14.27 3.53
C ASN A 33 -7.53 -13.06 3.97
N LEU A 34 -6.47 -13.28 4.76
CA LEU A 34 -5.55 -12.21 5.15
C LEU A 34 -4.82 -11.63 3.93
N LEU A 35 -4.40 -12.46 2.97
CA LEU A 35 -3.81 -11.97 1.72
C LEU A 35 -4.80 -11.15 0.89
N GLN A 36 -6.06 -11.58 0.80
CA GLN A 36 -7.09 -10.84 0.08
C GLN A 36 -7.39 -9.50 0.76
N GLN A 37 -7.45 -9.48 2.09
CA GLN A 37 -7.64 -8.26 2.87
C GLN A 37 -6.47 -7.29 2.69
N ALA A 38 -5.23 -7.78 2.76
CA ALA A 38 -4.04 -6.99 2.49
C ALA A 38 -4.05 -6.41 1.07
N HIS A 39 -4.42 -7.23 0.07
CA HIS A 39 -4.55 -6.78 -1.30
C HIS A 39 -5.55 -5.62 -1.45
N GLN A 40 -6.73 -5.73 -0.82
CA GLN A 40 -7.74 -4.68 -0.82
C GLN A 40 -7.25 -3.40 -0.14
N GLN A 41 -6.54 -3.50 0.98
CA GLN A 41 -5.96 -2.34 1.67
C GLN A 41 -4.90 -1.64 0.83
N LEU A 42 -4.03 -2.41 0.15
CA LEU A 42 -3.05 -1.86 -0.79
C LEU A 42 -3.72 -1.15 -1.97
N GLN A 43 -4.80 -1.71 -2.51
CA GLN A 43 -5.55 -1.05 -3.58
C GLN A 43 -6.16 0.28 -3.12
N GLN A 44 -6.71 0.35 -1.91
CA GLN A 44 -7.22 1.61 -1.34
C GLN A 44 -6.11 2.63 -1.12
N ALA A 45 -4.94 2.19 -0.65
CA ALA A 45 -3.78 3.05 -0.47
C ALA A 45 -3.25 3.59 -1.83
N GLU A 46 -3.26 2.77 -2.88
CA GLU A 46 -2.92 3.18 -4.24
C GLU A 46 -3.88 4.25 -4.76
N ASP A 47 -5.20 4.01 -4.66
CA ASP A 47 -6.22 4.96 -5.09
C ASP A 47 -6.08 6.31 -4.34
N ALA A 48 -5.73 6.26 -3.05
CA ALA A 48 -5.49 7.44 -2.24
C ALA A 48 -4.21 8.19 -2.63
N LEU A 49 -3.10 7.48 -2.92
CA LEU A 49 -1.87 8.08 -3.47
C LEU A 49 -2.13 8.73 -4.82
N GLU A 50 -2.83 8.04 -5.71
CA GLU A 50 -3.19 8.55 -7.04
C GLU A 50 -4.07 9.80 -6.93
N SER A 51 -5.09 9.79 -6.07
CA SER A 51 -5.92 10.96 -5.78
C SER A 51 -5.10 12.12 -5.23
N THR A 52 -4.17 11.84 -4.31
CA THR A 52 -3.26 12.85 -3.75
C THR A 52 -2.38 13.47 -4.84
N ARG A 53 -1.85 12.64 -5.75
CA ARG A 53 -1.08 13.08 -6.92
C ARG A 53 -1.92 13.96 -7.86
N ILE A 54 -3.18 13.59 -8.12
CA ILE A 54 -4.08 14.38 -8.97
C ILE A 54 -4.41 15.73 -8.32
N GLN A 55 -4.65 15.76 -7.01
CA GLN A 55 -5.03 16.97 -6.29
C GLN A 55 -3.88 17.97 -6.13
N VAL A 56 -2.67 17.48 -5.87
CA VAL A 56 -1.51 18.31 -5.50
C VAL A 56 -0.51 18.42 -6.66
N GLY A 57 -0.63 17.59 -7.69
CA GLY A 57 0.22 17.60 -8.87
C GLY A 57 1.64 17.11 -8.58
N THR A 58 2.61 17.70 -9.28
CA THR A 58 4.04 17.34 -9.15
C THR A 58 4.61 17.58 -7.76
N GLU A 59 4.02 18.48 -6.96
CA GLU A 59 4.43 18.67 -5.56
C GLU A 59 4.20 17.43 -4.69
N ALA A 60 3.24 16.57 -5.06
CA ALA A 60 3.04 15.29 -4.37
C ALA A 60 4.18 14.32 -4.70
N THR A 61 4.58 14.21 -5.97
CA THR A 61 5.63 13.29 -6.40
C THR A 61 7.03 13.68 -5.95
N ASP A 62 7.25 14.96 -5.66
CA ASP A 62 8.49 15.48 -5.07
C ASP A 62 8.51 15.34 -3.53
N ASN A 63 7.39 14.95 -2.91
CA ASN A 63 7.30 14.77 -1.48
C ASN A 63 7.96 13.44 -1.06
N PRO A 64 8.92 13.45 -0.12
CA PRO A 64 9.62 12.24 0.30
C PRO A 64 8.69 11.18 0.93
N GLN A 65 7.60 11.60 1.59
CA GLN A 65 6.62 10.66 2.15
C GLN A 65 5.78 9.99 1.06
N PHE A 66 5.48 10.72 -0.02
CA PHE A 66 4.79 10.14 -1.16
C PHE A 66 5.68 9.10 -1.85
N GLN A 67 6.96 9.43 -2.06
CA GLN A 67 7.92 8.51 -2.67
C GLN A 67 8.06 7.25 -1.82
N GLN A 68 8.26 7.40 -0.50
CA GLN A 68 8.35 6.29 0.43
C GLN A 68 7.09 5.43 0.43
N ALA A 69 5.90 6.04 0.53
CA ALA A 69 4.64 5.30 0.50
C ALA A 69 4.43 4.57 -0.84
N SER A 70 4.80 5.19 -1.96
CA SER A 70 4.72 4.57 -3.29
C SER A 70 5.67 3.37 -3.44
N GLU A 71 6.89 3.47 -2.89
CA GLU A 71 7.87 2.37 -2.88
C GLU A 71 7.38 1.22 -2.00
N GLU A 72 6.98 1.50 -0.76
CA GLU A 72 6.46 0.50 0.17
C GLU A 72 5.23 -0.23 -0.42
N LEU A 73 4.29 0.53 -1.00
CA LEU A 73 3.12 -0.01 -1.67
C LEU A 73 3.50 -1.02 -2.78
N HIS A 74 4.49 -0.66 -3.60
CA HIS A 74 4.95 -1.49 -4.71
C HIS A 74 5.57 -2.79 -4.19
N ASP A 75 6.47 -2.70 -3.22
CA ASP A 75 7.16 -3.84 -2.63
C ASP A 75 6.18 -4.83 -1.99
N ILE A 76 5.20 -4.32 -1.24
CA ILE A 76 4.22 -5.17 -0.55
C ILE A 76 3.26 -5.80 -1.56
N ARG A 77 2.86 -5.10 -2.62
CA ARG A 77 2.05 -5.70 -3.70
C ARG A 77 2.77 -6.87 -4.36
N GLN A 78 4.07 -6.75 -4.58
CA GLN A 78 4.86 -7.85 -5.11
C GLN A 78 4.84 -9.04 -4.13
N GLN A 79 5.06 -8.80 -2.84
CA GLN A 79 4.99 -9.85 -1.81
C GLN A 79 3.62 -10.53 -1.74
N VAL A 80 2.52 -9.78 -1.87
CA VAL A 80 1.15 -10.35 -1.93
C VAL A 80 1.01 -11.27 -3.13
N GLN A 81 1.44 -10.83 -4.31
CA GLN A 81 1.34 -11.63 -5.53
C GLN A 81 2.16 -12.92 -5.42
N GLU A 82 3.39 -12.83 -4.91
CA GLU A 82 4.24 -13.99 -4.68
C GLU A 82 3.61 -14.95 -3.66
N ALA A 83 3.07 -14.43 -2.56
CA ALA A 83 2.39 -15.25 -1.55
C ALA A 83 1.12 -15.92 -2.09
N GLN A 84 0.34 -15.24 -2.94
CA GLN A 84 -0.84 -15.82 -3.60
C GLN A 84 -0.45 -16.90 -4.62
N GLN A 85 0.62 -16.70 -5.39
CA GLN A 85 1.12 -17.70 -6.35
C GLN A 85 1.67 -18.93 -5.64
N ASN A 86 2.51 -18.76 -4.60
CA ASN A 86 3.04 -19.88 -3.81
C ASN A 86 1.92 -20.69 -3.16
N ASN A 87 0.85 -20.06 -2.68
CA ASN A 87 -0.30 -20.76 -2.10
C ASN A 87 -1.12 -21.52 -3.17
N SER A 88 -1.07 -21.09 -4.42
CA SER A 88 -1.73 -21.74 -5.55
C SER A 88 -0.92 -22.92 -6.12
N ASP A 89 0.40 -22.91 -5.97
CA ASP A 89 1.31 -23.97 -6.45
C ASP A 89 1.38 -25.19 -5.50
N VAL A 90 1.00 -25.01 -4.23
CA VAL A 90 1.00 -26.06 -3.19
C VAL A 90 -0.31 -26.87 -3.16
N LEU A 91 -1.33 -26.50 -3.95
CA LEU A 91 -2.62 -27.19 -4.06
C LEU A 91 -2.66 -28.20 -5.22
#